data_AF-A0A7X6B9V0-F1
#
_entry.id   AF-A0A7X6B9V0-F1
#
_cell.length_a   1.000
_cell.length_b   1.000
_cell.length_c   1.000
_cell.angle_alpha   90.00
_cell.angle_beta   90.00
_cell.angle_gamma   90.00
#
_symmetry.space_group_name_H-M   'P 1'
#
loop_
_entity.id
_entity.type
_entity.pdbx_description
1 polymer ?
#
loop_
_entity_poly.entity_id
_entity_poly.type
_entity_poly.pdbx_seq_one_letter_code
_entity_poly.pdbx_strand_id
1 'polypeptide(L)'
;MTKTLLAALCTAAMTLPASTAYAVQSPEIAAAADTAFDRRAAELVDLLTARIPFADYFDPSFQTAIPEAQFKAITASLIAQYGQPLSVDKVTSANGRAGTVLLRFEKGVATVALEVGPGTDARVTGLRIANFEMADDSFDKVAAEIAALPGRTGFLVAELDGGTVKPYAAAHADEQFAIGSIVKLYILDELAAQVATGKRRWSDVVPLSHQSFSSAGTANWPKDTPVTVQSLANWMISVSDNSATDTLIHLLGRKNIEARMRAAGHSAVSRNIPLLTTVEAFALKGDNFAAERAAFIAGDDQAQRALIDAKADRLILSNVDGVSFSGGPRFIDSLEWFASPNDIARAMIDLRTRGSDTAMSAMAINNGVGGGPATPWSYLGYKGGSELGVVAMSLLGQRKSDGKWFVVTASWNNPDAAVPTETMASLITRLLALAAK
;
A
#
# COMPACT_ATOMS: atom_id res chain seq x y z
N MET A 1 14.56 -17.71 84.97
CA MET A 1 15.08 -16.70 84.00
C MET A 1 16.09 -17.40 83.10
N THR A 2 15.88 -17.28 81.79
CA THR A 2 16.85 -17.49 80.69
C THR A 2 17.68 -18.78 80.67
N LYS A 3 17.45 -19.63 79.66
CA LYS A 3 18.48 -20.06 78.68
C LYS A 3 17.92 -21.08 77.67
N THR A 4 18.10 -20.71 76.40
CA THR A 4 18.62 -21.48 75.25
C THR A 4 18.68 -23.02 75.24
N LEU A 5 18.36 -23.50 74.03
CA LEU A 5 19.00 -24.55 73.23
C LEU A 5 18.46 -26.00 73.28
N LEU A 6 18.20 -26.46 72.05
CA LEU A 6 18.44 -27.77 71.45
C LEU A 6 17.33 -28.85 71.45
N ALA A 7 16.88 -29.09 70.20
CA ALA A 7 16.79 -30.38 69.53
C ALA A 7 16.16 -31.57 70.26
N ALA A 8 14.98 -31.96 69.78
CA ALA A 8 14.75 -33.29 69.19
C ALA A 8 13.25 -33.44 68.93
N LEU A 9 12.84 -33.55 67.67
CA LEU A 9 11.59 -34.24 67.35
C LEU A 9 11.84 -35.16 66.16
N CYS A 10 11.89 -36.45 66.48
CA CYS A 10 11.51 -37.50 65.56
C CYS A 10 10.01 -37.40 65.30
N THR A 11 9.59 -37.40 64.03
CA THR A 11 8.36 -38.10 63.62
C THR A 11 8.38 -38.42 62.13
N ALA A 12 8.29 -39.73 61.90
CA ALA A 12 7.51 -40.41 60.87
C ALA A 12 7.76 -40.08 59.38
N ALA A 13 8.31 -41.09 58.73
CA ALA A 13 8.30 -41.31 57.30
C ALA A 13 6.89 -41.26 56.69
N MET A 14 6.78 -40.58 55.55
CA MET A 14 5.89 -41.01 54.47
C MET A 14 6.71 -41.08 53.19
N THR A 15 6.82 -42.31 52.70
CA THR A 15 7.48 -42.70 51.46
C THR A 15 6.67 -42.25 50.25
N LEU A 16 7.30 -41.54 49.32
CA LEU A 16 6.96 -41.59 47.90
C LEU A 16 8.26 -41.72 47.10
N PRO A 17 8.34 -42.68 46.16
CA PRO A 17 9.56 -42.94 45.40
C PRO A 17 9.87 -41.81 44.41
N ALA A 18 11.17 -41.53 44.28
CA ALA A 18 11.72 -40.59 43.33
C ALA A 18 11.37 -41.01 41.89
N SER A 19 10.76 -40.11 41.13
CA SER A 19 10.64 -40.24 39.68
C SER A 19 12.02 -40.04 39.05
N THR A 20 12.51 -41.09 38.40
CA THR A 20 13.68 -41.04 37.52
C THR A 20 13.44 -40.01 36.42
N ALA A 21 14.30 -39.00 36.37
CA ALA A 21 14.35 -38.07 35.26
C ALA A 21 14.80 -38.83 34.00
N TYR A 22 13.85 -39.17 33.13
CA TYR A 22 14.15 -39.49 31.75
C TYR A 22 14.40 -38.17 31.03
N ALA A 23 15.65 -37.95 30.61
CA ALA A 23 15.99 -36.91 29.66
C ALA A 23 15.20 -37.19 28.37
N VAL A 24 14.16 -36.39 28.14
CA VAL A 24 13.47 -36.37 26.85
C VAL A 24 14.40 -35.64 25.90
N GLN A 25 15.17 -36.40 25.13
CA GLN A 25 15.64 -35.93 23.82
C GLN A 25 14.39 -35.51 23.04
N SER A 26 14.19 -34.20 22.89
CA SER A 26 13.22 -33.68 21.95
C SER A 26 13.55 -34.27 20.57
N PRO A 27 12.62 -34.97 19.91
CA PRO A 27 12.84 -35.33 18.53
C PRO A 27 12.92 -34.03 17.73
N GLU A 28 14.03 -33.86 17.03
CA GLU A 28 14.15 -32.96 15.90
C GLU A 28 13.11 -33.42 14.87
N ILE A 29 11.93 -32.81 14.87
CA ILE A 29 10.87 -33.11 13.90
C ILE A 29 11.26 -32.47 12.58
N ALA A 30 11.88 -33.25 11.72
CA ALA A 30 11.73 -33.08 10.29
C ALA A 30 10.29 -33.49 9.93
N ALA A 31 9.37 -32.53 9.80
CA ALA A 31 8.01 -32.79 9.34
C ALA A 31 8.00 -32.85 7.81
N ALA A 32 7.83 -34.06 7.28
CA ALA A 32 7.37 -34.31 5.92
C ALA A 32 5.90 -33.89 5.76
N ALA A 33 5.45 -33.71 4.52
CA ALA A 33 4.16 -33.17 4.10
C ALA A 33 2.89 -33.91 4.59
N ASP A 34 2.46 -33.70 5.83
CA ASP A 34 1.34 -34.43 6.45
C ASP A 34 0.08 -33.59 6.76
N THR A 35 0.11 -32.26 6.57
CA THR A 35 -1.08 -31.44 6.85
C THR A 35 -2.01 -31.31 5.64
N ALA A 36 -3.27 -30.94 5.88
CA ALA A 36 -4.23 -30.62 4.81
C ALA A 36 -3.69 -29.53 3.88
N PHE A 37 -2.98 -28.55 4.44
CA PHE A 37 -2.27 -27.51 3.70
C PHE A 37 -1.16 -28.08 2.83
N ASP A 38 -0.27 -28.93 3.36
CA ASP A 38 0.86 -29.47 2.60
C ASP A 38 0.40 -30.27 1.38
N ARG A 39 -0.68 -31.06 1.54
CA ARG A 39 -1.28 -31.81 0.43
C ARG A 39 -1.81 -30.89 -0.67
N ARG A 40 -2.62 -29.89 -0.31
CA ARG A 40 -3.18 -28.95 -1.31
C ARG A 40 -2.11 -28.04 -1.91
N ALA A 41 -1.07 -27.70 -1.17
CA ALA A 41 0.07 -26.95 -1.68
C ALA A 41 0.82 -27.75 -2.76
N ALA A 42 1.09 -29.04 -2.52
CA ALA A 42 1.78 -29.90 -3.49
C ALA A 42 1.02 -30.07 -4.83
N GLU A 43 -0.31 -29.99 -4.78
CA GLU A 43 -1.21 -30.09 -5.93
C GLU A 43 -1.29 -28.82 -6.79
N LEU A 44 -0.66 -27.70 -6.39
CA LEU A 44 -0.79 -26.41 -7.09
C LEU A 44 -0.34 -26.46 -8.56
N VAL A 45 0.76 -27.16 -8.87
CA VAL A 45 1.23 -27.29 -10.26
C VAL A 45 0.19 -28.02 -11.12
N ASP A 46 -0.38 -29.10 -10.57
CA ASP A 46 -1.38 -29.92 -11.26
C ASP A 46 -2.72 -29.17 -11.40
N LEU A 47 -3.12 -28.38 -10.40
CA LEU A 47 -4.27 -27.49 -10.50
C LEU A 47 -4.11 -26.47 -11.62
N LEU A 48 -2.97 -25.76 -11.66
CA LEU A 48 -2.73 -24.69 -12.64
C LEU A 48 -2.57 -25.21 -14.06
N THR A 49 -2.15 -26.47 -14.21
CA THR A 49 -2.05 -27.18 -15.50
C THR A 49 -3.29 -28.03 -15.82
N ALA A 50 -4.38 -27.86 -15.07
CA ALA A 50 -5.67 -28.53 -15.24
C ALA A 50 -5.60 -30.07 -15.22
N ARG A 51 -4.63 -30.64 -14.49
CA ARG A 51 -4.53 -32.09 -14.22
C ARG A 51 -5.38 -32.52 -13.03
N ILE A 52 -5.79 -31.58 -12.17
CA ILE A 52 -6.77 -31.79 -11.11
C ILE A 52 -8.04 -31.00 -11.45
N PRO A 53 -9.24 -31.59 -11.31
CA PRO A 53 -10.49 -30.88 -11.55
C PRO A 53 -10.66 -29.70 -10.58
N PHE A 54 -11.01 -28.53 -11.13
CA PHE A 54 -11.26 -27.30 -10.35
C PHE A 54 -12.27 -27.54 -9.22
N ALA A 55 -13.34 -28.29 -9.51
CA ALA A 55 -14.41 -28.59 -8.57
C ALA A 55 -13.98 -29.51 -7.40
N ASP A 56 -12.88 -30.25 -7.55
CA ASP A 56 -12.37 -31.17 -6.51
C ASP A 56 -11.33 -30.51 -5.61
N TYR A 57 -10.67 -29.46 -6.12
CA TYR A 57 -9.69 -28.69 -5.37
C TYR A 57 -10.35 -27.62 -4.49
N PHE A 58 -11.35 -26.90 -5.03
CA PHE A 58 -11.94 -25.73 -4.38
C PHE A 58 -13.26 -26.02 -3.65
N ASP A 59 -13.46 -25.31 -2.55
CA ASP A 59 -14.72 -25.27 -1.81
C ASP A 59 -15.81 -24.53 -2.60
N PRO A 60 -17.11 -24.89 -2.50
CA PRO A 60 -18.19 -24.20 -3.20
C PRO A 60 -18.22 -22.68 -2.99
N SER A 61 -17.78 -22.18 -1.83
CA SER A 61 -17.65 -20.74 -1.57
C SER A 61 -16.64 -20.07 -2.50
N PHE A 62 -15.48 -20.69 -2.72
CA PHE A 62 -14.48 -20.20 -3.66
C PHE A 62 -14.98 -20.26 -5.10
N GLN A 63 -15.63 -21.37 -5.49
CA GLN A 63 -16.17 -21.54 -6.84
C GLN A 63 -17.26 -20.50 -7.18
N THR A 64 -18.01 -20.05 -6.16
CA THR A 64 -19.01 -18.99 -6.31
C THR A 64 -18.33 -17.62 -6.49
N ALA A 65 -17.26 -17.36 -5.74
CA ALA A 65 -16.51 -16.11 -5.83
C ALA A 65 -15.69 -16.01 -7.13
N ILE A 66 -15.12 -17.12 -7.59
CA ILE A 66 -14.30 -17.22 -8.80
C ILE A 66 -14.76 -18.45 -9.59
N PRO A 67 -15.63 -18.28 -10.59
CA PRO A 67 -16.06 -19.38 -11.45
C PRO A 67 -14.89 -20.01 -12.23
N GLU A 68 -14.99 -21.30 -12.58
CA GLU A 68 -13.91 -22.05 -13.24
C GLU A 68 -13.39 -21.38 -14.52
N ALA A 69 -14.29 -20.79 -15.33
CA ALA A 69 -13.90 -20.05 -16.53
C ALA A 69 -13.01 -18.84 -16.22
N GLN A 70 -13.31 -18.11 -15.14
CA GLN A 70 -12.50 -16.99 -14.67
C GLN A 70 -11.16 -17.48 -14.13
N PHE A 71 -11.15 -18.57 -13.36
CA PHE A 71 -9.90 -19.19 -12.89
C PHE A 71 -8.99 -19.60 -14.05
N LYS A 72 -9.54 -20.27 -15.08
CA LYS A 72 -8.79 -20.65 -16.30
C LYS A 72 -8.23 -19.43 -17.05
N ALA A 73 -8.98 -18.33 -17.12
CA ALA A 73 -8.49 -17.10 -17.73
C ALA A 73 -7.31 -16.51 -16.94
N ILE A 74 -7.39 -16.51 -15.60
CA ILE A 74 -6.32 -16.07 -14.71
C ILE A 74 -5.08 -16.95 -14.89
N THR A 75 -5.22 -18.29 -14.86
CA THR A 75 -4.08 -19.20 -15.00
C THR A 75 -3.44 -19.10 -16.38
N ALA A 76 -4.22 -18.97 -17.44
CA ALA A 76 -3.71 -18.75 -18.80
C ALA A 76 -2.90 -17.44 -18.89
N SER A 77 -3.38 -16.36 -18.27
CA SER A 77 -2.65 -15.09 -18.21
C SER A 77 -1.32 -15.21 -17.45
N LEU A 78 -1.33 -15.87 -16.29
CA LEU A 78 -0.11 -16.14 -15.52
C LEU A 78 0.89 -16.99 -16.31
N ILE A 79 0.43 -18.01 -17.02
CA ILE A 79 1.31 -18.87 -17.84
C ILE A 79 1.87 -18.09 -19.04
N ALA A 80 1.07 -17.26 -19.70
CA ALA A 80 1.55 -16.41 -20.78
C ALA A 80 2.66 -15.44 -20.30
N GLN A 81 2.47 -14.87 -19.10
CA GLN A 81 3.40 -13.90 -18.54
C GLN A 81 4.66 -14.57 -17.99
N TYR A 82 4.52 -15.55 -17.10
CA TYR A 82 5.61 -16.12 -16.29
C TYR A 82 6.10 -17.50 -16.75
N GLY A 83 5.47 -18.07 -17.78
CA GLY A 83 5.76 -19.42 -18.29
C GLY A 83 5.03 -20.53 -17.54
N GLN A 84 5.35 -21.79 -17.80
CA GLN A 84 4.71 -22.93 -17.13
C GLN A 84 5.06 -22.99 -15.63
N PRO A 85 4.12 -23.38 -14.74
CA PRO A 85 4.45 -23.73 -13.36
C PRO A 85 5.28 -25.03 -13.34
N LEU A 86 6.37 -25.03 -12.59
CA LEU A 86 7.36 -26.11 -12.57
C LEU A 86 7.33 -26.90 -11.27
N SER A 87 7.37 -26.21 -10.13
CA SER A 87 7.53 -26.85 -8.81
C SER A 87 7.01 -25.99 -7.68
N VAL A 88 6.72 -26.63 -6.55
CA VAL A 88 6.59 -25.96 -5.26
C VAL A 88 7.96 -25.96 -4.60
N ASP A 89 8.56 -24.77 -4.44
CA ASP A 89 9.90 -24.63 -3.88
C ASP A 89 9.89 -24.64 -2.36
N LYS A 90 8.86 -24.04 -1.75
CA LYS A 90 8.74 -23.94 -0.29
C LYS A 90 7.29 -23.86 0.15
N VAL A 91 6.99 -24.51 1.25
CA VAL A 91 5.68 -24.49 1.92
C VAL A 91 5.89 -23.98 3.34
N THR A 92 5.04 -23.07 3.81
CA THR A 92 5.12 -22.53 5.17
C THR A 92 3.73 -22.34 5.74
N SER A 93 3.40 -23.11 6.77
CA SER A 93 2.15 -22.98 7.52
C SER A 93 2.41 -23.16 9.02
N ALA A 94 1.83 -22.29 9.84
CA ALA A 94 1.92 -22.39 11.30
C ALA A 94 0.82 -23.30 11.89
N ASN A 95 -0.26 -23.53 11.16
CA ASN A 95 -1.46 -24.23 11.68
C ASN A 95 -1.93 -25.40 10.79
N GLY A 96 -1.18 -25.72 9.72
CA GLY A 96 -1.51 -26.79 8.78
C GLY A 96 -2.77 -26.55 7.94
N ARG A 97 -3.28 -25.32 7.91
CA ARG A 97 -4.50 -24.93 7.16
C ARG A 97 -4.35 -23.65 6.34
N ALA A 98 -3.60 -22.68 6.83
CA ALA A 98 -3.34 -21.43 6.16
C ALA A 98 -1.84 -21.15 6.14
N GLY A 99 -1.35 -20.58 5.05
CA GLY A 99 0.08 -20.36 4.90
C GLY A 99 0.45 -19.81 3.53
N THR A 100 1.76 -19.80 3.28
CA THR A 100 2.35 -19.36 2.02
C THR A 100 3.08 -20.49 1.32
N VAL A 101 3.02 -20.48 -0.01
CA VAL A 101 3.74 -21.39 -0.89
C VAL A 101 4.56 -20.57 -1.87
N LEU A 102 5.84 -20.91 -2.04
CA LEU A 102 6.67 -20.39 -3.13
C LEU A 102 6.51 -21.33 -4.32
N LEU A 103 5.83 -20.84 -5.36
CA LEU A 103 5.52 -21.61 -6.56
C LEU A 103 6.41 -21.14 -7.71
N ARG A 104 7.26 -22.03 -8.21
CA ARG A 104 8.17 -21.76 -9.32
C ARG A 104 7.45 -21.85 -10.65
N PHE A 105 7.64 -20.85 -11.47
CA PHE A 105 7.35 -20.80 -12.89
C PHE A 105 8.67 -20.77 -13.68
N GLU A 106 8.62 -20.95 -15.00
CA GLU A 106 9.81 -20.90 -15.86
C GLU A 106 10.60 -19.59 -15.73
N LYS A 107 9.91 -18.45 -15.57
CA LYS A 107 10.56 -17.12 -15.55
C LYS A 107 10.71 -16.50 -14.16
N GLY A 108 10.15 -17.12 -13.11
CA GLY A 108 10.16 -16.54 -11.77
C GLY A 108 9.47 -17.40 -10.72
N VAL A 109 9.45 -16.90 -9.48
CA VAL A 109 8.82 -17.57 -8.33
C VAL A 109 7.71 -16.68 -7.79
N ALA A 110 6.49 -17.22 -7.69
CA ALA A 110 5.34 -16.55 -7.11
C ALA A 110 5.17 -16.89 -5.63
N THR A 111 4.63 -15.95 -4.86
CA THR A 111 4.10 -16.24 -3.52
C THR A 111 2.61 -16.52 -3.61
N VAL A 112 2.19 -17.71 -3.20
CA VAL A 112 0.79 -18.11 -3.12
C VAL A 112 0.35 -18.12 -1.66
N ALA A 113 -0.64 -17.31 -1.30
CA ALA A 113 -1.38 -17.47 -0.06
C ALA A 113 -2.49 -18.49 -0.27
N LEU A 114 -2.53 -19.52 0.58
CA LEU A 114 -3.45 -20.65 0.47
C LEU A 114 -4.17 -20.87 1.80
N GLU A 115 -5.47 -21.10 1.74
CA GLU A 115 -6.32 -21.40 2.90
C GLU A 115 -7.17 -22.64 2.62
N VAL A 116 -7.12 -23.59 3.54
CA VAL A 116 -7.81 -24.88 3.46
C VAL A 116 -8.91 -24.94 4.52
N GLY A 117 -10.13 -25.22 4.08
CA GLY A 117 -11.30 -25.32 4.92
C GLY A 117 -11.29 -26.53 5.86
N PRO A 118 -12.16 -26.53 6.90
CA PRO A 118 -12.37 -27.72 7.74
C PRO A 118 -13.03 -28.86 6.95
N GLY A 119 -12.71 -30.11 7.29
CA GLY A 119 -13.35 -31.30 6.70
C GLY A 119 -12.34 -32.34 6.21
N THR A 120 -12.84 -33.55 5.94
CA THR A 120 -12.02 -34.67 5.45
C THR A 120 -11.47 -34.42 4.05
N ASP A 121 -12.22 -33.67 3.25
CA ASP A 121 -11.91 -33.42 1.83
C ASP A 121 -10.90 -32.28 1.66
N ALA A 122 -10.60 -31.54 2.74
CA ALA A 122 -9.58 -30.49 2.78
C ALA A 122 -9.65 -29.54 1.57
N ARG A 123 -10.84 -29.07 1.20
CA ARG A 123 -11.04 -28.18 0.05
C ARG A 123 -10.46 -26.79 0.32
N VAL A 124 -9.93 -26.17 -0.72
CA VAL A 124 -9.33 -24.83 -0.64
C VAL A 124 -10.43 -23.78 -0.64
N THR A 125 -10.45 -22.94 0.39
CA THR A 125 -11.41 -21.85 0.57
C THR A 125 -10.82 -20.51 0.13
N GLY A 126 -9.49 -20.39 0.05
CA GLY A 126 -8.80 -19.18 -0.38
C GLY A 126 -7.51 -19.49 -1.12
N LEU A 127 -7.30 -18.79 -2.24
CA LEU A 127 -6.06 -18.85 -3.02
C LEU A 127 -5.77 -17.48 -3.63
N ARG A 128 -4.58 -16.95 -3.38
CA ARG A 128 -4.11 -15.69 -3.95
C ARG A 128 -2.66 -15.83 -4.40
N ILE A 129 -2.41 -15.66 -5.69
CA ILE A 129 -1.07 -15.67 -6.28
C ILE A 129 -0.61 -14.22 -6.46
N ALA A 130 0.55 -13.87 -5.91
CA ALA A 130 1.11 -12.53 -5.96
C ALA A 130 2.65 -12.57 -5.88
N ASN A 131 3.30 -11.40 -5.92
CA ASN A 131 4.73 -11.21 -5.66
C ASN A 131 5.63 -12.15 -6.48
N PHE A 132 5.62 -11.97 -7.80
CA PHE A 132 6.50 -12.71 -8.70
C PHE A 132 7.92 -12.14 -8.63
N GLU A 133 8.85 -12.93 -8.12
CA GLU A 133 10.28 -12.66 -8.19
C GLU A 133 10.85 -13.26 -9.48
N MET A 134 11.29 -12.41 -10.39
CA MET A 134 11.83 -12.82 -11.69
C MET A 134 13.31 -13.24 -11.56
N ALA A 135 13.68 -14.38 -12.12
CA ALA A 135 15.02 -14.97 -11.94
C ALA A 135 16.15 -14.09 -12.52
N ASP A 136 15.91 -13.48 -13.69
CA ASP A 136 16.88 -12.65 -14.42
C ASP A 136 16.40 -11.20 -14.55
N ASP A 137 15.79 -10.63 -13.51
CA ASP A 137 15.29 -9.26 -13.59
C ASP A 137 16.39 -8.20 -13.61
N SER A 138 16.08 -7.03 -14.15
CA SER A 138 16.98 -5.87 -14.13
C SER A 138 16.17 -4.58 -14.25
N PHE A 139 16.76 -3.45 -13.83
CA PHE A 139 16.11 -2.16 -14.00
C PHE A 139 15.77 -1.88 -15.47
N ASP A 140 16.63 -2.25 -16.41
CA ASP A 140 16.40 -2.05 -17.84
C ASP A 140 15.20 -2.85 -18.36
N LYS A 141 15.01 -4.10 -17.90
CA LYS A 141 13.86 -4.92 -18.27
C LYS A 141 12.56 -4.31 -17.75
N VAL A 142 12.53 -3.93 -16.47
CA VAL A 142 11.34 -3.31 -15.87
C VAL A 142 11.06 -1.95 -16.51
N ALA A 143 12.09 -1.16 -16.82
CA ALA A 143 11.97 0.12 -17.52
C ALA A 143 11.37 -0.05 -18.93
N ALA A 144 11.81 -1.06 -19.68
CA ALA A 144 11.26 -1.38 -21.00
C ALA A 144 9.79 -1.81 -20.92
N GLU A 145 9.41 -2.58 -19.89
CA GLU A 145 8.00 -2.94 -19.65
C GLU A 145 7.14 -1.73 -19.28
N ILE A 146 7.64 -0.83 -18.42
CA ILE A 146 6.97 0.43 -18.07
C ILE A 146 6.80 1.33 -19.31
N ALA A 147 7.81 1.39 -20.18
CA ALA A 147 7.77 2.18 -21.41
C ALA A 147 6.80 1.61 -22.48
N ALA A 148 6.50 0.32 -22.42
CA ALA A 148 5.55 -0.33 -23.32
C ALA A 148 4.08 -0.16 -22.92
N LEU A 149 3.81 0.38 -21.72
CA LEU A 149 2.45 0.65 -21.26
C LEU A 149 1.82 1.79 -22.10
N PRO A 150 0.52 1.71 -22.45
CA PRO A 150 -0.14 2.78 -23.21
C PRO A 150 -0.30 4.05 -22.38
N GLY A 151 -0.22 5.22 -23.01
CA GLY A 151 -0.29 6.51 -22.31
C GLY A 151 1.11 7.02 -21.93
N ARG A 152 1.20 7.67 -20.78
CA ARG A 152 2.43 8.30 -20.25
C ARG A 152 2.86 7.58 -18.98
N THR A 153 4.14 7.25 -18.88
CA THR A 153 4.72 6.62 -17.70
C THR A 153 6.01 7.31 -17.27
N GLY A 154 6.29 7.24 -15.97
CA GLY A 154 7.54 7.74 -15.40
C GLY A 154 7.84 7.02 -14.10
N PHE A 155 9.12 6.82 -13.81
CA PHE A 155 9.53 6.16 -12.57
C PHE A 155 10.91 6.64 -12.12
N LEU A 156 11.18 6.42 -10.84
CA LEU A 156 12.46 6.67 -10.20
C LEU A 156 12.74 5.59 -9.15
N VAL A 157 13.92 5.00 -9.25
CA VAL A 157 14.58 4.25 -8.18
C VAL A 157 15.81 5.05 -7.80
N ALA A 158 15.88 5.54 -6.56
CA ALA A 158 17.00 6.36 -6.12
C ALA A 158 17.37 6.10 -4.67
N GLU A 159 18.67 6.11 -4.40
CA GLU A 159 19.23 6.25 -3.06
C GLU A 159 19.05 7.69 -2.58
N LEU A 160 18.65 7.87 -1.33
CA LEU A 160 18.47 9.16 -0.66
C LEU A 160 19.64 9.37 0.31
N ASP A 161 20.58 10.26 -0.04
CA ASP A 161 21.79 10.53 0.76
C ASP A 161 21.89 12.00 1.15
N GLY A 162 21.75 12.30 2.45
CA GLY A 162 21.92 13.66 2.98
C GLY A 162 21.03 14.73 2.33
N GLY A 163 19.88 14.34 1.77
CA GLY A 163 18.98 15.23 1.01
C GLY A 163 19.19 15.20 -0.51
N THR A 164 20.17 14.45 -1.00
CA THR A 164 20.43 14.24 -2.43
C THR A 164 19.66 13.02 -2.94
N VAL A 165 19.07 13.14 -4.13
CA VAL A 165 18.46 12.03 -4.88
C VAL A 165 19.51 11.46 -5.84
N LYS A 166 20.02 10.25 -5.57
CA LYS A 166 20.99 9.55 -6.42
C LYS A 166 20.28 8.46 -7.22
N PRO A 167 19.93 8.69 -8.50
CA PRO A 167 19.16 7.73 -9.29
C PRO A 167 19.99 6.47 -9.60
N TYR A 168 19.38 5.31 -9.41
CA TYR A 168 19.88 4.01 -9.87
C TYR A 168 19.23 3.63 -11.19
N ALA A 169 17.94 3.96 -11.34
CA ALA A 169 17.19 3.80 -12.58
C ALA A 169 16.07 4.82 -12.63
N ALA A 170 15.77 5.35 -13.81
CA ALA A 170 14.74 6.36 -13.99
C ALA A 170 14.28 6.44 -15.45
N ALA A 171 13.03 6.85 -15.63
CA ALA A 171 12.51 7.36 -16.90
C ALA A 171 11.52 8.48 -16.60
N HIS A 172 11.56 9.56 -17.38
CA HIS A 172 10.66 10.71 -17.22
C HIS A 172 10.63 11.28 -15.78
N ALA A 173 11.77 11.28 -15.09
CA ALA A 173 11.85 11.58 -13.65
C ALA A 173 11.53 13.04 -13.28
N ASP A 174 11.58 13.96 -14.25
CA ASP A 174 11.22 15.37 -14.10
C ASP A 174 9.86 15.71 -14.73
N GLU A 175 9.23 14.75 -15.41
CA GLU A 175 7.93 14.93 -16.03
C GLU A 175 6.82 14.94 -14.98
N GLN A 176 5.84 15.83 -15.12
CA GLN A 176 4.72 15.95 -14.20
C GLN A 176 3.60 14.98 -14.58
N PHE A 177 3.23 14.11 -13.64
CA PHE A 177 2.10 13.17 -13.75
C PHE A 177 0.99 13.56 -12.80
N ALA A 178 -0.24 13.16 -13.11
CA ALA A 178 -1.27 13.06 -12.08
C ALA A 178 -0.86 11.98 -11.08
N ILE A 179 -1.02 12.24 -9.79
CA ILE A 179 -0.51 11.36 -8.73
C ILE A 179 -1.58 10.97 -7.73
N GLY A 180 -2.81 11.47 -7.88
CA GLY A 180 -3.90 11.16 -6.99
C GLY A 180 -3.55 11.41 -5.54
N SER A 181 -3.90 10.42 -4.72
CA SER A 181 -3.71 10.49 -3.27
C SER A 181 -2.25 10.47 -2.78
N ILE A 182 -1.24 10.42 -3.66
CA ILE A 182 0.16 10.67 -3.22
C ILE A 182 0.32 12.11 -2.70
N VAL A 183 -0.53 13.06 -3.12
CA VAL A 183 -0.53 14.44 -2.59
C VAL A 183 -0.64 14.49 -1.05
N LYS A 184 -1.25 13.46 -0.45
CA LYS A 184 -1.42 13.32 1.01
C LYS A 184 -0.10 13.23 1.77
N LEU A 185 1.02 12.95 1.08
CA LEU A 185 2.36 13.06 1.66
C LEU A 185 2.68 14.51 2.08
N TYR A 186 2.30 15.51 1.29
CA TYR A 186 2.50 16.93 1.66
C TYR A 186 1.60 17.35 2.83
N ILE A 187 0.40 16.77 2.92
CA ILE A 187 -0.54 17.01 4.04
C ILE A 187 0.02 16.40 5.33
N LEU A 188 0.56 15.18 5.26
CA LEU A 188 1.21 14.51 6.39
C LEU A 188 2.46 15.26 6.86
N ASP A 189 3.28 15.74 5.93
CA ASP A 189 4.48 16.52 6.22
C ASP A 189 4.13 17.85 6.91
N GLU A 190 3.14 18.58 6.40
CA GLU A 190 2.69 19.81 7.06
C GLU A 190 2.08 19.53 8.45
N LEU A 191 1.36 18.43 8.63
CA LEU A 191 0.89 18.02 9.95
C LEU A 191 2.06 17.76 10.91
N ALA A 192 3.06 16.99 10.47
CA ALA A 192 4.26 16.71 11.26
C ALA A 192 5.00 18.01 11.61
N ALA A 193 5.06 18.98 10.70
CA ALA A 193 5.65 20.29 10.95
C ALA A 193 4.88 21.12 11.99
N GLN A 194 3.54 21.13 11.95
CA GLN A 194 2.73 21.79 12.98
C GLN A 194 2.86 21.12 14.34
N VAL A 195 3.04 19.79 14.37
CA VAL A 195 3.30 19.08 15.63
C VAL A 195 4.69 19.41 16.18
N ALA A 196 5.73 19.41 15.33
CA ALA A 196 7.10 19.72 15.73
C ALA A 196 7.25 21.13 16.32
N THR A 197 6.41 22.07 15.88
CA THR A 197 6.39 23.46 16.39
C THR A 197 5.44 23.67 17.58
N GLY A 198 4.78 22.61 18.06
CA GLY A 198 3.84 22.67 19.18
C GLY A 198 2.49 23.32 18.85
N LYS A 199 2.24 23.69 17.58
CA LYS A 199 0.95 24.24 17.13
C LYS A 199 -0.17 23.21 17.23
N ARG A 200 0.16 21.91 17.12
CA ARG A 200 -0.77 20.78 17.26
C ARG A 200 -0.11 19.63 18.01
N ARG A 201 -0.92 18.67 18.45
CA ARG A 201 -0.49 17.39 18.98
C ARG A 201 -1.21 16.27 18.23
N TRP A 202 -0.55 15.14 18.06
CA TRP A 202 -1.15 13.93 17.50
C TRP A 202 -2.41 13.48 18.26
N SER A 203 -2.46 13.74 19.57
CA SER A 203 -3.58 13.41 20.45
C SER A 203 -4.69 14.46 20.49
N ASP A 204 -4.56 15.60 19.79
CA ASP A 204 -5.63 16.58 19.73
C ASP A 204 -6.88 15.93 19.11
N VAL A 205 -8.04 16.18 19.73
CA VAL A 205 -9.34 15.69 19.26
C VAL A 205 -10.01 16.79 18.45
N VAL A 206 -10.40 16.47 17.23
CA VAL A 206 -11.04 17.37 16.28
C VAL A 206 -12.29 16.71 15.69
N PRO A 207 -13.27 17.48 15.21
CA PRO A 207 -14.43 16.91 14.52
C PRO A 207 -14.05 16.41 13.12
N LEU A 208 -14.54 15.23 12.74
CA LEU A 208 -14.63 14.80 11.33
C LEU A 208 -15.65 15.69 10.60
N SER A 209 -15.17 16.84 10.15
CA SER A 209 -16.01 17.98 9.75
C SER A 209 -16.32 18.02 8.26
N HIS A 210 -15.45 17.43 7.43
CA HIS A 210 -15.51 17.48 5.97
C HIS A 210 -15.57 16.05 5.42
N GLN A 211 -16.77 15.57 5.13
CA GLN A 211 -17.00 14.25 4.52
C GLN A 211 -16.68 14.29 3.01
N SER A 212 -16.17 13.18 2.49
CA SER A 212 -15.85 13.02 1.07
C SER A 212 -16.14 11.60 0.55
N PHE A 213 -16.21 11.45 -0.77
CA PHE A 213 -16.37 10.16 -1.45
C PHE A 213 -15.09 9.30 -1.35
N SER A 214 -15.21 7.97 -1.44
CA SER A 214 -14.08 7.03 -1.32
C SER A 214 -13.33 7.16 0.02
N SER A 215 -14.09 7.06 1.11
CA SER A 215 -13.60 7.23 2.49
C SER A 215 -13.84 5.97 3.31
N ALA A 216 -13.12 4.90 3.00
CA ALA A 216 -13.36 3.57 3.60
C ALA A 216 -13.17 3.55 5.13
N GLY A 217 -12.27 4.36 5.68
CA GLY A 217 -11.99 4.40 7.12
C GLY A 217 -13.06 5.14 7.91
N THR A 218 -13.73 6.11 7.30
CA THR A 218 -14.74 6.98 7.93
C THR A 218 -16.14 6.85 7.30
N ALA A 219 -16.35 5.79 6.50
CA ALA A 219 -17.58 5.57 5.78
C ALA A 219 -18.79 5.53 6.73
N ASN A 220 -19.81 6.32 6.43
CA ASN A 220 -21.06 6.43 7.19
C ASN A 220 -20.91 6.94 8.64
N TRP A 221 -19.75 7.49 9.02
CA TRP A 221 -19.61 8.10 10.33
C TRP A 221 -20.43 9.38 10.42
N PRO A 222 -21.09 9.66 11.56
CA PRO A 222 -21.80 10.92 11.75
C PRO A 222 -20.86 12.12 11.56
N LYS A 223 -21.39 13.19 10.96
CA LYS A 223 -20.69 14.47 10.89
C LYS A 223 -20.26 14.91 12.29
N ASP A 224 -19.07 15.48 12.38
CA ASP A 224 -18.47 16.01 13.61
C ASP A 224 -18.15 14.95 14.68
N THR A 225 -18.10 13.67 14.30
CA THR A 225 -17.58 12.59 15.16
C THR A 225 -16.19 12.99 15.70
N PRO A 226 -15.95 12.96 17.02
CA PRO A 226 -14.67 13.33 17.60
C PRO A 226 -13.60 12.28 17.29
N VAL A 227 -12.51 12.73 16.66
CA VAL A 227 -11.39 11.87 16.24
C VAL A 227 -10.06 12.52 16.59
N THR A 228 -9.04 11.72 16.90
CA THR A 228 -7.70 12.27 17.09
C THR A 228 -7.08 12.64 15.74
N VAL A 229 -6.21 13.64 15.75
CA VAL A 229 -5.40 14.02 14.59
C VAL A 229 -4.56 12.83 14.07
N GLN A 230 -4.06 11.98 14.97
CA GLN A 230 -3.36 10.76 14.58
C GLN A 230 -4.25 9.76 13.84
N SER A 231 -5.49 9.54 14.29
CA SER A 231 -6.41 8.65 13.58
C SER A 231 -6.72 9.17 12.18
N LEU A 232 -6.93 10.48 12.04
CA LEU A 232 -7.10 11.12 10.72
C LEU A 232 -5.88 10.88 9.82
N ALA A 233 -4.66 11.09 10.33
CA ALA A 233 -3.44 10.87 9.55
C ALA A 233 -3.26 9.39 9.14
N ASN A 234 -3.53 8.46 10.07
CA ASN A 234 -3.46 7.03 9.81
C ASN A 234 -4.43 6.63 8.71
N TRP A 235 -5.69 7.05 8.75
CA TRP A 235 -6.67 6.73 7.70
C TRP A 235 -6.37 7.42 6.37
N MET A 236 -5.95 8.70 6.41
CA MET A 236 -5.53 9.45 5.22
C MET A 236 -4.41 8.72 4.46
N ILE A 237 -3.46 8.12 5.17
CA ILE A 237 -2.29 7.47 4.54
C ILE A 237 -2.57 6.01 4.21
N SER A 238 -3.02 5.21 5.17
CA SER A 238 -3.08 3.74 5.05
C SER A 238 -4.19 3.23 4.12
N VAL A 239 -5.37 3.85 4.18
CA VAL A 239 -6.55 3.49 3.38
C VAL A 239 -6.97 4.62 2.45
N SER A 240 -6.16 5.66 2.34
CA SER A 240 -6.41 6.81 1.47
C SER A 240 -7.73 7.52 1.75
N ASP A 241 -8.17 7.59 3.01
CA ASP A 241 -9.48 8.13 3.36
C ASP A 241 -9.62 9.63 3.00
N ASN A 242 -10.59 9.96 2.15
CA ASN A 242 -10.76 11.32 1.63
C ASN A 242 -11.45 12.26 2.63
N SER A 243 -12.36 11.79 3.49
CA SER A 243 -12.93 12.64 4.56
C SER A 243 -11.86 13.02 5.57
N ALA A 244 -10.97 12.09 5.91
CA ALA A 244 -9.83 12.39 6.76
C ALA A 244 -8.87 13.39 6.08
N THR A 245 -8.66 13.23 4.77
CA THR A 245 -7.86 14.14 3.95
C THR A 245 -8.41 15.57 3.99
N ASP A 246 -9.69 15.75 3.64
CA ASP A 246 -10.29 17.09 3.55
C ASP A 246 -10.36 17.74 4.93
N THR A 247 -10.74 16.97 5.96
CA THR A 247 -10.70 17.45 7.35
C THR A 247 -9.30 17.94 7.74
N LEU A 248 -8.24 17.23 7.35
CA LEU A 248 -6.86 17.66 7.59
C LEU A 248 -6.46 18.88 6.75
N ILE A 249 -6.88 19.00 5.49
CA ILE A 249 -6.60 20.19 4.67
C ILE A 249 -7.18 21.45 5.34
N HIS A 250 -8.43 21.39 5.79
CA HIS A 250 -9.08 22.50 6.49
C HIS A 250 -8.44 22.77 7.85
N LEU A 251 -8.10 21.73 8.61
CA LEU A 251 -7.45 21.88 9.90
C LEU A 251 -6.06 22.51 9.78
N LEU A 252 -5.22 22.04 8.88
CA LEU A 252 -3.84 22.49 8.72
C LEU A 252 -3.77 23.85 8.02
N GLY A 253 -4.76 24.16 7.19
CA GLY A 253 -4.83 25.35 6.36
C GLY A 253 -4.10 25.14 5.04
N ARG A 254 -4.85 25.24 3.93
CA ARG A 254 -4.38 25.03 2.56
C ARG A 254 -3.06 25.74 2.24
N LYS A 255 -2.96 27.03 2.57
CA LYS A 255 -1.76 27.84 2.31
C LYS A 255 -0.50 27.32 3.01
N ASN A 256 -0.64 26.68 4.18
CA ASN A 256 0.50 26.09 4.88
C ASN A 256 0.99 24.83 4.16
N ILE A 257 0.07 24.02 3.63
CA ILE A 257 0.41 22.82 2.84
C ILE A 257 1.04 23.24 1.49
N GLU A 258 0.52 24.27 0.84
CA GLU A 258 1.10 24.82 -0.39
C GLU A 258 2.51 25.38 -0.15
N ALA A 259 2.72 26.09 0.97
CA ALA A 259 4.03 26.56 1.39
C ALA A 259 4.99 25.39 1.68
N ARG A 260 4.49 24.32 2.30
CA ARG A 260 5.24 23.09 2.54
C ARG A 260 5.70 22.43 1.24
N MET A 261 4.77 22.26 0.29
CA MET A 261 5.07 21.69 -1.02
C MET A 261 6.16 22.49 -1.75
N ARG A 262 6.10 23.82 -1.70
CA ARG A 262 7.16 24.69 -2.25
C ARG A 262 8.49 24.50 -1.51
N ALA A 263 8.47 24.45 -0.18
CA ALA A 263 9.67 24.29 0.65
C ALA A 263 10.35 22.93 0.45
N ALA A 264 9.56 21.88 0.20
CA ALA A 264 10.05 20.56 -0.19
C ALA A 264 10.66 20.55 -1.61
N GLY A 265 10.65 21.66 -2.35
CA GLY A 265 11.29 21.78 -3.65
C GLY A 265 10.44 21.22 -4.80
N HIS A 266 9.11 21.27 -4.71
CA HIS A 266 8.24 20.89 -5.82
C HIS A 266 8.51 21.77 -7.05
N SER A 267 8.86 21.14 -8.17
CA SER A 267 9.35 21.79 -9.39
C SER A 267 8.28 22.59 -10.14
N ALA A 268 7.02 22.13 -10.10
CA ALA A 268 5.88 22.80 -10.75
C ALA A 268 4.73 23.11 -9.77
N VAL A 269 5.03 23.77 -8.65
CA VAL A 269 4.07 23.95 -7.53
C VAL A 269 2.75 24.64 -7.95
N SER A 270 2.75 25.51 -8.96
CA SER A 270 1.54 26.18 -9.45
C SER A 270 0.48 25.20 -9.97
N ARG A 271 0.88 24.01 -10.44
CA ARG A 271 -0.06 22.95 -10.82
C ARG A 271 -0.94 22.45 -9.68
N ASN A 272 -0.54 22.73 -8.44
CA ASN A 272 -1.23 22.34 -7.22
C ASN A 272 -1.63 23.56 -6.38
N ILE A 273 -1.65 24.78 -6.94
CA ILE A 273 -2.04 25.99 -6.22
C ILE A 273 -3.22 26.64 -6.97
N PRO A 274 -4.41 26.75 -6.33
CA PRO A 274 -4.73 26.33 -4.97
C PRO A 274 -4.71 24.80 -4.81
N LEU A 275 -4.25 24.32 -3.65
CA LEU A 275 -4.26 22.87 -3.35
C LEU A 275 -5.70 22.42 -3.16
N LEU A 276 -6.31 21.80 -4.16
CA LEU A 276 -7.69 21.32 -4.11
C LEU A 276 -7.92 20.31 -2.97
N THR A 277 -9.07 20.42 -2.30
CA THR A 277 -9.62 19.31 -1.51
C THR A 277 -10.11 18.20 -2.45
N THR A 278 -10.35 17.01 -1.91
CA THR A 278 -10.87 15.91 -2.71
C THR A 278 -12.29 16.20 -3.21
N VAL A 279 -13.15 16.79 -2.37
CA VAL A 279 -14.50 17.23 -2.78
C VAL A 279 -14.45 18.29 -3.88
N GLU A 280 -13.56 19.27 -3.80
CA GLU A 280 -13.42 20.29 -4.84
C GLU A 280 -12.98 19.68 -6.17
N ALA A 281 -11.98 18.80 -6.15
CA ALA A 281 -11.52 18.09 -7.34
C ALA A 281 -12.65 17.25 -7.96
N PHE A 282 -13.38 16.49 -7.14
CA PHE A 282 -14.50 15.67 -7.63
C PHE A 282 -15.65 16.51 -8.20
N ALA A 283 -16.04 17.59 -7.52
CA ALA A 283 -17.08 18.49 -7.99
C ALA A 283 -16.70 19.12 -9.34
N LEU A 284 -15.49 19.66 -9.47
CA LEU A 284 -15.03 20.27 -10.72
C LEU A 284 -14.94 19.26 -11.88
N LYS A 285 -14.68 17.97 -11.62
CA LYS A 285 -14.69 16.93 -12.65
C LYS A 285 -16.09 16.54 -13.13
N GLY A 286 -17.13 16.84 -12.34
CA GLY A 286 -18.53 16.55 -12.65
C GLY A 286 -19.06 17.33 -13.85
N ASP A 287 -20.04 16.77 -14.55
CA ASP A 287 -20.68 17.45 -15.69
C ASP A 287 -21.43 18.72 -15.28
N ASN A 288 -21.92 18.77 -14.04
CA ASN A 288 -22.63 19.90 -13.44
C ASN A 288 -21.75 21.13 -13.10
N PHE A 289 -20.43 21.04 -13.31
CA PHE A 289 -19.46 22.15 -13.12
C PHE A 289 -18.66 22.47 -14.39
N ALA A 290 -19.19 22.19 -15.58
CA ALA A 290 -18.44 22.36 -16.83
C ALA A 290 -17.89 23.79 -17.04
N ALA A 291 -18.68 24.82 -16.72
CA ALA A 291 -18.25 26.21 -16.85
C ALA A 291 -17.18 26.59 -15.82
N GLU A 292 -17.39 26.21 -14.56
CA GLU A 292 -16.42 26.43 -13.47
C GLU A 292 -15.11 25.69 -13.73
N ARG A 293 -15.17 24.44 -14.22
CA ARG A 293 -13.99 23.66 -14.61
C ARG A 293 -13.21 24.34 -15.73
N ALA A 294 -13.89 24.79 -16.79
CA ALA A 294 -13.23 25.47 -17.90
C ALA A 294 -12.53 26.76 -17.44
N ALA A 295 -13.19 27.54 -16.57
CA ALA A 295 -12.61 28.74 -15.98
C ALA A 295 -11.44 28.43 -15.03
N PHE A 296 -11.53 27.36 -14.23
CA PHE A 296 -10.46 26.92 -13.34
C PHE A 296 -9.21 26.50 -14.15
N ILE A 297 -9.38 25.65 -15.16
CA ILE A 297 -8.28 25.16 -16.00
C ILE A 297 -7.59 26.31 -16.77
N ALA A 298 -8.34 27.32 -17.21
CA ALA A 298 -7.80 28.47 -17.93
C ALA A 298 -7.18 29.55 -17.01
N GLY A 299 -7.48 29.52 -15.72
CA GLY A 299 -7.05 30.52 -14.75
C GLY A 299 -5.62 30.31 -14.25
N ASP A 300 -4.98 31.40 -13.83
CA ASP A 300 -3.78 31.35 -13.00
C ASP A 300 -4.11 31.06 -11.52
N ASP A 301 -3.08 30.91 -10.67
CA ASP A 301 -3.24 30.63 -9.24
C ASP A 301 -4.22 31.58 -8.52
N GLN A 302 -4.26 32.86 -8.92
CA GLN A 302 -5.13 33.87 -8.32
C GLN A 302 -6.58 33.69 -8.78
N ALA A 303 -6.81 33.52 -10.08
CA ALA A 303 -8.13 33.29 -10.65
C ALA A 303 -8.73 31.97 -10.18
N GLN A 304 -7.92 30.90 -10.14
CA GLN A 304 -8.32 29.60 -9.61
C GLN A 304 -8.75 29.71 -8.15
N ARG A 305 -7.96 30.39 -7.31
CA ARG A 305 -8.33 30.59 -5.89
C ARG A 305 -9.59 31.41 -5.73
N ALA A 306 -9.72 32.52 -6.47
CA ALA A 306 -10.93 33.34 -6.45
C ALA A 306 -12.16 32.52 -6.86
N LEU A 307 -12.03 31.61 -7.83
CA LEU A 307 -13.10 30.71 -8.23
C LEU A 307 -13.47 29.73 -7.11
N ILE A 308 -12.49 29.05 -6.50
CA ILE A 308 -12.75 28.12 -5.39
C ILE A 308 -13.45 28.85 -4.23
N ASP A 309 -12.95 30.01 -3.84
CA ASP A 309 -13.51 30.82 -2.75
C ASP A 309 -14.94 31.29 -3.09
N ALA A 310 -15.17 31.76 -4.33
CA ALA A 310 -16.48 32.22 -4.78
C ALA A 310 -17.52 31.09 -4.99
N LYS A 311 -17.07 29.84 -5.05
CA LYS A 311 -17.92 28.65 -5.23
C LYS A 311 -17.89 27.71 -4.04
N ALA A 312 -17.40 28.15 -2.88
CA ALA A 312 -17.25 27.32 -1.69
C ALA A 312 -18.57 26.69 -1.20
N ASP A 313 -19.71 27.35 -1.43
CA ASP A 313 -21.05 26.85 -1.12
C ASP A 313 -21.55 25.79 -2.13
N ARG A 314 -20.95 25.73 -3.32
CA ARG A 314 -21.30 24.80 -4.39
C ARG A 314 -20.32 23.65 -4.53
N LEU A 315 -19.02 23.86 -4.27
CA LEU A 315 -17.99 22.82 -4.28
C LEU A 315 -18.06 21.97 -3.00
N ILE A 316 -19.21 21.33 -2.80
CA ILE A 316 -19.56 20.53 -1.62
C ILE A 316 -19.95 19.11 -2.02
N LEU A 317 -19.85 18.17 -1.09
CA LEU A 317 -20.08 16.75 -1.35
C LEU A 317 -21.45 16.46 -1.99
N SER A 318 -22.51 17.16 -1.60
CA SER A 318 -23.85 16.96 -2.16
C SER A 318 -23.97 17.29 -3.64
N ASN A 319 -23.01 18.05 -4.19
CA ASN A 319 -22.96 18.41 -5.60
C ASN A 319 -21.93 17.59 -6.39
N VAL A 320 -21.25 16.63 -5.75
CA VAL A 320 -20.39 15.69 -6.46
C VAL A 320 -21.27 14.70 -7.23
N ASP A 321 -21.19 14.76 -8.56
CA ASP A 321 -21.90 13.83 -9.42
C ASP A 321 -21.18 12.48 -9.49
N GLY A 322 -21.70 11.48 -8.77
CA GLY A 322 -21.17 10.12 -8.76
C GLY A 322 -21.21 9.43 -10.13
N VAL A 323 -22.11 9.84 -11.04
CA VAL A 323 -22.25 9.24 -12.38
C VAL A 323 -21.04 9.57 -13.25
N SER A 324 -20.46 10.77 -13.05
CA SER A 324 -19.28 11.25 -13.77
C SER A 324 -18.05 10.34 -13.59
N PHE A 325 -18.02 9.43 -12.62
CA PHE A 325 -16.90 8.50 -12.37
C PHE A 325 -17.13 7.07 -12.88
N SER A 326 -18.24 6.81 -13.60
CA SER A 326 -18.52 5.49 -14.20
C SER A 326 -18.10 5.37 -15.68
N GLY A 327 -17.61 6.46 -16.28
CA GLY A 327 -17.15 6.53 -17.68
C GLY A 327 -15.65 6.26 -17.86
N GLY A 328 -14.98 7.05 -18.70
CA GLY A 328 -13.53 7.01 -18.91
C GLY A 328 -12.76 7.95 -17.99
N PRO A 329 -11.43 8.07 -18.16
CA PRO A 329 -10.60 9.07 -17.50
C PRO A 329 -11.13 10.49 -17.73
N ARG A 330 -11.02 11.36 -16.71
CA ARG A 330 -11.58 12.73 -16.79
C ARG A 330 -10.58 13.78 -16.31
N PHE A 331 -10.18 14.65 -17.24
CA PHE A 331 -9.34 15.82 -17.00
C PHE A 331 -8.04 15.52 -16.24
N ILE A 332 -7.51 14.30 -16.41
CA ILE A 332 -6.37 13.81 -15.61
C ILE A 332 -5.10 14.65 -15.86
N ASP A 333 -4.97 15.29 -17.01
CA ASP A 333 -3.81 16.13 -17.34
C ASP A 333 -3.94 17.58 -16.85
N SER A 334 -5.14 18.03 -16.47
CA SER A 334 -5.43 19.45 -16.21
C SER A 334 -6.08 19.73 -14.85
N LEU A 335 -6.74 18.75 -14.25
CA LEU A 335 -7.47 18.87 -12.99
C LEU A 335 -7.20 17.63 -12.14
N GLU A 336 -6.08 17.64 -11.44
CA GLU A 336 -5.61 16.59 -10.55
C GLU A 336 -4.58 17.21 -9.60
N TRP A 337 -3.88 16.39 -8.81
CA TRP A 337 -2.66 16.78 -8.11
C TRP A 337 -1.47 16.25 -8.89
N PHE A 338 -0.49 17.11 -9.15
CA PHE A 338 0.61 16.78 -10.03
C PHE A 338 1.93 16.69 -9.29
N ALA A 339 2.78 15.75 -9.67
CA ALA A 339 4.17 15.71 -9.23
C ALA A 339 5.00 14.89 -10.22
N SER A 340 6.30 15.19 -10.29
CA SER A 340 7.27 14.30 -10.93
C SER A 340 7.81 13.23 -9.96
N PRO A 341 8.39 12.12 -10.46
CA PRO A 341 9.13 11.18 -9.62
C PRO A 341 10.17 11.86 -8.71
N ASN A 342 10.87 12.88 -9.22
CA ASN A 342 11.82 13.67 -8.44
C ASN A 342 11.14 14.56 -7.37
N ASP A 343 9.94 15.10 -7.63
CA ASP A 343 9.17 15.83 -6.61
C ASP A 343 8.75 14.91 -5.46
N ILE A 344 8.30 13.69 -5.78
CA ILE A 344 7.93 12.69 -4.77
C ILE A 344 9.13 12.31 -3.91
N ALA A 345 10.30 12.11 -4.53
CA ALA A 345 11.55 11.86 -3.81
C ALA A 345 11.88 12.97 -2.81
N ARG A 346 11.77 14.24 -3.23
CA ARG A 346 12.01 15.39 -2.36
C ARG A 346 10.96 15.52 -1.25
N ALA A 347 9.69 15.25 -1.53
CA ALA A 347 8.63 15.22 -0.52
C ALA A 347 8.91 14.16 0.56
N MET A 348 9.37 12.98 0.17
CA MET A 348 9.75 11.92 1.11
C MET A 348 11.02 12.25 1.92
N ILE A 349 11.98 12.96 1.30
CA ILE A 349 13.16 13.50 2.02
C ILE A 349 12.70 14.50 3.10
N ASP A 350 11.86 15.48 2.75
CA ASP A 350 11.41 16.52 3.69
C ASP A 350 10.61 15.88 4.84
N LEU A 351 9.66 15.00 4.53
CA LEU A 351 8.88 14.25 5.51
C LEU A 351 9.77 13.44 6.46
N ARG A 352 10.76 12.71 5.94
CA ARG A 352 11.70 11.93 6.77
C ARG A 352 12.54 12.84 7.67
N THR A 353 12.97 13.99 7.16
CA THR A 353 13.81 14.95 7.89
C THR A 353 13.07 15.57 9.08
N ARG A 354 11.73 15.47 9.14
CA ARG A 354 10.95 15.84 10.34
C ARG A 354 11.31 15.02 11.58
N GLY A 355 11.85 13.81 11.42
CA GLY A 355 12.14 12.93 12.55
C GLY A 355 10.88 12.56 13.35
N SER A 356 9.72 12.48 12.69
CA SER A 356 8.45 12.15 13.34
C SER A 356 8.13 10.67 13.21
N ASP A 357 8.37 9.90 14.28
CA ASP A 357 8.03 8.46 14.33
C ASP A 357 6.55 8.21 14.03
N THR A 358 5.66 9.08 14.50
CA THR A 358 4.21 8.97 14.24
C THR A 358 3.89 9.12 12.75
N ALA A 359 4.51 10.08 12.06
CA ALA A 359 4.29 10.27 10.63
C ALA A 359 4.86 9.09 9.82
N MET A 360 6.06 8.64 10.16
CA MET A 360 6.69 7.47 9.53
C MET A 360 5.88 6.19 9.76
N SER A 361 5.30 6.04 10.96
CA SER A 361 4.42 4.92 11.30
C SER A 361 3.13 4.93 10.46
N ALA A 362 2.52 6.08 10.22
CA ALA A 362 1.33 6.19 9.38
C ALA A 362 1.56 5.63 7.97
N MET A 363 2.72 5.89 7.37
CA MET A 363 3.12 5.34 6.06
C MET A 363 3.38 3.83 6.09
N ALA A 364 3.79 3.27 7.23
CA ALA A 364 4.13 1.86 7.36
C ALA A 364 2.93 0.95 7.65
N ILE A 365 1.75 1.50 8.00
CA ILE A 365 0.53 0.72 8.27
C ILE A 365 0.14 -0.13 7.06
N ASN A 366 0.24 0.44 5.86
CA ASN A 366 0.02 -0.25 4.60
C ASN A 366 1.25 -0.04 3.72
N ASN A 367 2.01 -1.11 3.47
CA ASN A 367 3.25 -1.04 2.70
C ASN A 367 3.05 -1.18 1.18
N GLY A 368 1.82 -1.39 0.70
CA GLY A 368 1.48 -1.46 -0.72
C GLY A 368 1.92 -2.73 -1.48
N VAL A 369 2.81 -3.54 -0.92
CA VAL A 369 3.44 -4.70 -1.61
C VAL A 369 3.36 -6.02 -0.83
N GLY A 370 2.83 -6.01 0.39
CA GLY A 370 2.71 -7.19 1.24
C GLY A 370 4.02 -7.58 1.95
N GLY A 371 4.02 -8.75 2.62
CA GLY A 371 5.10 -9.13 3.54
C GLY A 371 6.40 -9.60 2.86
N GLY A 372 6.31 -10.34 1.75
CA GLY A 372 7.49 -10.89 1.06
C GLY A 372 8.44 -9.78 0.59
N PRO A 373 8.00 -8.87 -0.30
CA PRO A 373 8.82 -7.76 -0.79
C PRO A 373 9.31 -6.79 0.29
N ALA A 374 8.67 -6.74 1.46
CA ALA A 374 9.08 -5.91 2.58
C ALA A 374 10.25 -6.50 3.40
N THR A 375 10.54 -7.79 3.24
CA THR A 375 11.55 -8.52 4.05
C THR A 375 12.95 -7.86 4.04
N PRO A 376 13.47 -7.35 2.92
CA PRO A 376 14.79 -6.71 2.86
C PRO A 376 14.87 -5.32 3.53
N TRP A 377 13.77 -4.77 4.04
CA TRP A 377 13.66 -3.38 4.47
C TRP A 377 13.42 -3.28 5.98
N SER A 378 14.25 -2.52 6.71
CA SER A 378 14.06 -2.26 8.15
C SER A 378 12.88 -1.33 8.39
N TYR A 379 12.59 -0.49 7.41
CA TYR A 379 11.41 0.35 7.32
C TYR A 379 10.90 0.32 5.88
N LEU A 380 9.59 0.20 5.70
CA LEU A 380 8.94 0.37 4.39
C LEU A 380 7.63 1.13 4.56
N GLY A 381 7.62 2.38 4.10
CA GLY A 381 6.43 3.22 4.03
C GLY A 381 5.91 3.32 2.60
N TYR A 382 4.60 3.50 2.43
CA TYR A 382 3.98 3.58 1.11
C TYR A 382 2.87 4.63 1.06
N LYS A 383 2.72 5.23 -0.12
CA LYS A 383 1.49 5.89 -0.54
C LYS A 383 1.26 5.66 -2.03
N GLY A 384 0.04 5.26 -2.37
CA GLY A 384 -0.45 5.24 -3.75
C GLY A 384 -1.53 6.27 -4.00
N GLY A 385 -1.82 6.49 -5.27
CA GLY A 385 -2.92 7.30 -5.77
C GLY A 385 -3.49 6.69 -7.04
N SER A 386 -4.80 6.74 -7.19
CA SER A 386 -5.46 6.18 -8.35
C SER A 386 -6.79 6.87 -8.63
N GLU A 387 -7.09 7.01 -9.91
CA GLU A 387 -8.42 7.26 -10.46
C GLU A 387 -8.50 6.62 -11.85
N LEU A 388 -9.62 6.76 -12.57
CA LEU A 388 -9.70 6.24 -13.94
C LEU A 388 -8.64 6.92 -14.81
N GLY A 389 -7.74 6.10 -15.37
CA GLY A 389 -6.62 6.57 -16.19
C GLY A 389 -5.41 7.05 -15.40
N VAL A 390 -5.39 6.92 -14.08
CA VAL A 390 -4.22 7.30 -13.25
C VAL A 390 -3.93 6.19 -12.26
N VAL A 391 -2.68 5.72 -12.23
CA VAL A 391 -2.14 4.95 -11.11
C VAL A 391 -0.74 5.43 -10.81
N ALA A 392 -0.48 5.72 -9.54
CA ALA A 392 0.84 6.04 -9.05
C ALA A 392 1.08 5.33 -7.72
N MET A 393 2.29 4.81 -7.55
CA MET A 393 2.72 4.10 -6.34
C MET A 393 4.09 4.63 -5.93
N SER A 394 4.27 4.89 -4.63
CA SER A 394 5.52 5.44 -4.10
C SER A 394 5.88 4.81 -2.77
N LEU A 395 7.09 4.29 -2.68
CA LEU A 395 7.64 3.65 -1.49
C LEU A 395 8.87 4.39 -0.99
N LEU A 396 8.98 4.48 0.33
CA LEU A 396 10.16 4.92 1.05
C LEU A 396 10.69 3.75 1.88
N GLY A 397 11.87 3.24 1.53
CA GLY A 397 12.46 2.08 2.18
C GLY A 397 13.78 2.41 2.87
N GLN A 398 14.02 1.83 4.04
CA GLN A 398 15.37 1.74 4.61
C GLN A 398 15.86 0.30 4.45
N ARG A 399 16.94 0.11 3.69
CA ARG A 399 17.46 -1.21 3.34
C ARG A 399 18.20 -1.83 4.53
N LYS A 400 17.92 -3.10 4.85
CA LYS A 400 18.51 -3.78 6.02
C LYS A 400 20.01 -4.02 5.89
N SER A 401 20.52 -4.27 4.68
CA SER A 401 21.90 -4.68 4.45
C SER A 401 22.92 -3.59 4.76
N ASP A 402 22.55 -2.32 4.56
CA ASP A 402 23.47 -1.18 4.71
C ASP A 402 22.84 0.06 5.37
N GLY A 403 21.55 0.01 5.73
CA GLY A 403 20.83 1.10 6.39
C GLY A 403 20.51 2.29 5.47
N LYS A 404 20.79 2.19 4.17
CA LYS A 404 20.54 3.25 3.19
C LYS A 404 19.05 3.44 2.94
N TRP A 405 18.68 4.68 2.61
CA TRP A 405 17.31 5.04 2.29
C TRP A 405 17.11 5.07 0.78
N PHE A 406 15.95 4.58 0.34
CA PHE A 406 15.58 4.53 -1.06
C PHE A 406 14.16 5.05 -1.27
N VAL A 407 13.96 5.73 -2.39
CA VAL A 407 12.64 5.94 -2.97
C VAL A 407 12.48 5.02 -4.18
N VAL A 408 11.30 4.40 -4.27
CA VAL A 408 10.86 3.66 -5.45
C VAL A 408 9.48 4.19 -5.80
N THR A 409 9.37 4.93 -6.89
CA THR A 409 8.12 5.57 -7.31
C THR A 409 7.88 5.38 -8.80
N ALA A 410 6.61 5.18 -9.18
CA ALA A 410 6.19 5.08 -10.56
C ALA A 410 4.78 5.68 -10.73
N SER A 411 4.57 6.31 -11.87
CA SER A 411 3.31 6.93 -12.31
C SER A 411 2.94 6.43 -13.70
N TRP A 412 1.65 6.20 -13.92
CA TRP A 412 1.07 5.82 -15.19
C TRP A 412 -0.26 6.55 -15.41
N ASN A 413 -0.26 7.41 -16.42
CA ASN A 413 -1.40 8.21 -16.85
C ASN A 413 -1.84 7.79 -18.25
N ASN A 414 -3.11 7.46 -18.42
CA ASN A 414 -3.71 7.20 -19.72
C ASN A 414 -5.04 7.99 -19.83
N PRO A 415 -5.11 9.04 -20.65
CA PRO A 415 -6.33 9.84 -20.80
C PRO A 415 -7.44 9.11 -21.56
N ASP A 416 -7.10 8.03 -22.28
CA ASP A 416 -8.02 7.33 -23.18
C ASP A 416 -8.64 6.08 -22.55
N ALA A 417 -8.01 5.49 -21.52
CA ALA A 417 -8.47 4.25 -20.90
C ALA A 417 -8.10 4.14 -19.43
N ALA A 418 -8.86 3.31 -18.70
CA ALA A 418 -8.48 2.91 -17.35
C ALA A 418 -7.15 2.15 -17.35
N VAL A 419 -6.36 2.34 -16.29
CA VAL A 419 -5.05 1.69 -16.12
C VAL A 419 -5.15 0.63 -15.00
N PRO A 420 -4.66 -0.60 -15.20
CA PRO A 420 -4.80 -1.66 -14.19
C PRO A 420 -3.77 -1.52 -13.06
N THR A 421 -4.27 -1.31 -11.83
CA THR A 421 -3.45 -1.10 -10.63
C THR A 421 -2.52 -2.27 -10.33
N GLU A 422 -2.96 -3.51 -10.57
CA GLU A 422 -2.19 -4.72 -10.34
C GLU A 422 -0.95 -4.82 -11.23
N THR A 423 -1.03 -4.27 -12.45
CA THR A 423 0.12 -4.22 -13.37
C THR A 423 1.18 -3.28 -12.80
N MET A 424 0.79 -2.08 -12.36
CA MET A 424 1.71 -1.14 -11.71
C MET A 424 2.28 -1.69 -10.40
N ALA A 425 1.45 -2.34 -9.58
CA ALA A 425 1.88 -2.97 -8.34
C ALA A 425 2.93 -4.07 -8.57
N SER A 426 2.77 -4.87 -9.63
CA SER A 426 3.77 -5.87 -10.04
C SER A 426 5.10 -5.21 -10.44
N LEU A 427 5.07 -4.21 -11.33
CA LEU A 427 6.26 -3.50 -11.81
C LEU A 427 7.01 -2.80 -10.67
N ILE A 428 6.30 -2.11 -9.78
CA ILE A 428 6.95 -1.40 -8.67
C ILE A 428 7.50 -2.35 -7.62
N THR A 429 6.86 -3.50 -7.40
CA THR A 429 7.39 -4.56 -6.52
C THR A 429 8.70 -5.11 -7.06
N ARG A 430 8.83 -5.26 -8.38
CA ARG A 430 10.07 -5.69 -9.03
C ARG A 430 11.17 -4.63 -8.94
N LEU A 431 10.85 -3.35 -9.15
CA LEU A 431 11.79 -2.24 -8.91
C LEU A 431 12.26 -2.22 -7.45
N LEU A 432 11.37 -2.44 -6.48
CA LEU A 432 11.70 -2.53 -5.06
C LEU A 432 12.63 -3.72 -4.77
N ALA A 433 12.34 -4.89 -5.34
CA ALA A 433 13.18 -6.08 -5.17
C ALA A 433 14.59 -5.86 -5.75
N LEU A 434 14.71 -5.15 -6.87
CA LEU A 434 16.00 -4.78 -7.46
C LEU A 434 16.74 -3.74 -6.61
N ALA A 435 16.04 -2.75 -6.05
CA ALA A 435 16.62 -1.76 -5.14
C ALA A 435 17.07 -2.37 -3.79
N ALA A 436 16.54 -3.54 -3.42
CA ALA A 436 16.94 -4.26 -2.23
C ALA A 436 18.27 -5.04 -2.39
N LYS A 437 18.71 -5.29 -3.63
CA LYS A 437 20.01 -5.88 -3.95
C LYS A 437 21.12 -4.85 -3.79
#